data_AF-A0A6C8GFU1-F1
#
_entry.id   AF-A0A6C8GFU1-F1
#
_cell.length_a   1.000
_cell.length_b   1.000
_cell.length_c   1.000
_cell.angle_alpha   90.00
_cell.angle_beta   90.00
_cell.angle_gamma   90.00
#
_symmetry.space_group_name_H-M   'P 1'
#
loop_
_entity.id
_entity.type
_entity.pdbx_description
1 polymer ?
#
loop_
_entity_poly.entity_id
_entity_poly.type
_entity_poly.pdbx_seq_one_letter_code
_entity_poly.pdbx_strand_id
1 'polypeptide(L)'
;MDQARARAEQGSEGLRTWWKNQSRKTRHQVALQVAMAEHLIECDDHDMAQQIIIDGLKRQYDDRLVLPIPRLRTNNPEQLEKVLRQQIKTVGDRPLLWSTLGQSLMKHGEWQEATLAFRAALKQRPDAYDYAWLADALDRLHQPEEAAAMRRDGLMLTLQNNPPQ
;
A
#
# COMPACT_ATOMS: atom_id res chain seq x y z
N MET A 1 -6.87 -16.42 -20.22
CA MET A 1 -6.78 -15.14 -19.48
C MET A 1 -7.71 -14.08 -20.06
N ASP A 2 -8.10 -14.14 -21.34
CA ASP A 2 -8.91 -13.09 -22.00
C ASP A 2 -10.36 -12.95 -21.52
N GLN A 3 -11.04 -14.04 -21.16
CA GLN A 3 -12.44 -13.97 -20.70
C GLN A 3 -12.59 -13.32 -19.32
N ALA A 4 -11.59 -13.49 -18.43
CA ALA A 4 -11.60 -12.88 -17.10
C ALA A 4 -11.35 -11.37 -17.18
N ARG A 5 -10.40 -10.95 -18.03
CA ARG A 5 -10.15 -9.53 -18.32
C ARG A 5 -11.35 -8.87 -19.01
N ALA A 6 -11.94 -9.49 -20.02
CA ALA A 6 -13.12 -8.95 -20.71
C ALA A 6 -14.33 -8.77 -19.77
N ARG A 7 -14.54 -9.70 -18.83
CA ARG A 7 -15.61 -9.60 -17.82
C ARG A 7 -15.32 -8.52 -16.77
N ALA A 8 -14.05 -8.37 -16.38
CA ALA A 8 -13.58 -7.31 -15.48
C ALA A 8 -13.67 -5.91 -16.12
N GLU A 9 -13.35 -5.79 -17.41
CA GLU A 9 -13.49 -4.57 -18.21
C GLU A 9 -14.95 -4.12 -18.28
N GLN A 10 -15.88 -5.03 -18.62
CA GLN A 10 -17.32 -4.73 -18.63
C GLN A 10 -17.87 -4.32 -17.25
N GLY A 11 -17.36 -4.93 -16.17
CA GLY A 11 -17.76 -4.59 -14.81
C GLY A 11 -17.23 -3.23 -14.33
N SER A 12 -15.99 -2.90 -14.66
CA SER A 12 -15.35 -1.64 -14.25
C SER A 12 -15.78 -0.45 -15.10
N GLU A 13 -16.12 -0.63 -16.38
CA GLU A 13 -16.50 0.46 -17.28
C GLU A 13 -17.76 1.21 -16.81
N GLY A 14 -18.78 0.47 -16.38
CA GLY A 14 -19.99 1.06 -15.80
C GLY A 14 -19.69 1.86 -14.53
N LEU A 15 -18.82 1.33 -13.67
CA LEU A 15 -18.40 1.97 -12.43
C LEU A 15 -17.59 3.25 -12.70
N ARG A 16 -16.65 3.23 -13.66
CA ARG A 16 -15.91 4.41 -14.12
C ARG A 16 -16.85 5.49 -14.66
N THR A 17 -17.81 5.10 -15.49
CA THR A 17 -18.78 6.02 -16.10
C THR A 17 -19.64 6.67 -15.04
N TRP A 18 -20.17 5.87 -14.10
CA TRP A 18 -20.92 6.38 -12.95
C TRP A 18 -20.08 7.37 -12.14
N TRP A 19 -18.83 7.04 -11.85
CA TRP A 19 -17.91 7.91 -11.09
C TRP A 19 -17.66 9.25 -11.79
N LYS A 20 -17.41 9.23 -13.09
CA LYS A 20 -17.20 10.46 -13.89
C LYS A 20 -18.42 11.39 -13.87
N ASN A 21 -19.63 10.81 -13.84
CA ASN A 21 -20.89 11.55 -13.79
C ASN A 21 -21.23 12.07 -12.39
N GLN A 22 -20.45 11.73 -11.36
CA GLN A 22 -20.67 12.25 -10.01
C GLN A 22 -20.23 13.72 -9.87
N SER A 23 -20.98 14.44 -9.03
CA SER A 23 -20.64 15.81 -8.66
C SER A 23 -19.23 15.89 -8.07
N ARG A 24 -18.59 17.06 -8.22
CA ARG A 24 -17.29 17.34 -7.61
C ARG A 24 -17.30 17.08 -6.10
N LYS A 25 -18.38 17.46 -5.41
CA LYS A 25 -18.56 17.22 -3.97
C LYS A 25 -18.53 15.73 -3.64
N THR A 26 -19.27 14.93 -4.41
CA THR A 26 -19.36 13.47 -4.23
C THR A 26 -17.99 12.80 -4.46
N ARG A 27 -17.29 13.17 -5.53
CA ARG A 27 -15.96 12.59 -5.86
C ARG A 27 -14.86 12.91 -4.85
N HIS A 28 -15.06 13.88 -3.97
CA HIS A 28 -14.09 14.23 -2.92
C HIS A 28 -14.41 13.59 -1.57
N GLN A 29 -15.52 12.86 -1.43
CA GLN A 29 -15.83 12.18 -0.18
C GLN A 29 -14.89 10.99 -0.03
N VAL A 30 -14.02 11.01 0.98
CA VAL A 30 -13.02 9.94 1.17
C VAL A 30 -13.67 8.57 1.31
N ALA A 31 -14.76 8.45 2.08
CA ALA A 31 -15.45 7.17 2.23
C ALA A 31 -15.84 6.55 0.88
N LEU A 32 -16.29 7.40 -0.06
CA LEU A 32 -16.66 6.95 -1.38
C LEU A 32 -15.44 6.68 -2.27
N GLN A 33 -14.37 7.48 -2.16
CA GLN A 33 -13.11 7.22 -2.86
C GLN A 33 -12.51 5.88 -2.44
N VAL A 34 -12.56 5.54 -1.15
CA VAL A 34 -12.08 4.26 -0.60
C VAL A 34 -12.90 3.10 -1.15
N ALA A 35 -14.23 3.14 -1.00
CA ALA A 35 -15.11 2.10 -1.52
C ALA A 35 -14.95 1.91 -3.03
N MET A 36 -14.79 3.02 -3.77
CA MET A 36 -14.56 2.99 -5.21
C MET A 36 -13.21 2.35 -5.55
N ALA A 37 -12.13 2.71 -4.86
CA ALA A 37 -10.82 2.12 -5.09
C ALA A 37 -10.79 0.61 -4.78
N GLU A 38 -11.44 0.19 -3.68
CA GLU A 38 -11.53 -1.24 -3.31
C GLU A 38 -12.29 -2.06 -4.36
N HIS A 39 -13.46 -1.59 -4.80
CA HIS A 39 -14.22 -2.26 -5.85
C HIS A 39 -13.48 -2.27 -7.19
N LEU A 40 -12.78 -1.21 -7.55
CA LEU A 40 -11.97 -1.18 -8.76
C LEU A 40 -10.83 -2.21 -8.69
N ILE A 41 -10.17 -2.37 -7.55
CA ILE A 41 -9.16 -3.42 -7.33
C ILE A 41 -9.76 -4.82 -7.50
N GLU A 42 -10.98 -5.05 -7.00
CA GLU A 42 -11.72 -6.31 -7.18
C GLU A 42 -12.08 -6.57 -8.64
N CYS A 43 -12.39 -5.50 -9.40
CA CYS A 43 -12.62 -5.55 -10.84
C CYS A 43 -11.33 -5.50 -11.69
N ASP A 44 -10.17 -5.76 -11.11
CA ASP A 44 -8.86 -5.73 -11.79
C ASP A 44 -8.48 -4.37 -12.44
N ASP A 45 -9.15 -3.30 -12.05
CA ASP A 45 -8.97 -1.94 -12.55
C ASP A 45 -8.05 -1.13 -11.62
N HIS A 46 -6.79 -1.54 -11.59
CA HIS A 46 -5.78 -0.98 -10.67
C HIS A 46 -5.40 0.46 -11.04
N ASP A 47 -5.40 0.82 -12.31
CA ASP A 47 -5.01 2.16 -12.75
C ASP A 47 -6.02 3.22 -12.30
N MET A 48 -7.33 2.94 -12.43
CA MET A 48 -8.35 3.86 -11.93
C MET A 48 -8.36 3.92 -10.41
N ALA A 49 -8.20 2.76 -9.74
CA ALA A 49 -8.11 2.71 -8.28
C ALA A 49 -6.95 3.58 -7.77
N GLN A 50 -5.78 3.44 -8.37
CA GLN A 50 -4.60 4.26 -8.06
C GLN A 50 -4.87 5.74 -8.27
N GLN A 51 -5.49 6.13 -9.38
CA GLN A 51 -5.80 7.54 -9.65
C GLN A 51 -6.72 8.14 -8.58
N ILE A 52 -7.75 7.40 -8.16
CA ILE A 52 -8.68 7.85 -7.11
C ILE A 52 -7.96 8.03 -5.77
N ILE A 53 -7.10 7.08 -5.40
CA ILE A 53 -6.30 7.16 -4.18
C ILE A 53 -5.36 8.38 -4.22
N ILE A 54 -4.63 8.56 -5.33
CA ILE A 54 -3.72 9.69 -5.52
C ILE A 54 -4.48 11.03 -5.42
N ASP A 55 -5.63 11.14 -6.08
CA ASP A 55 -6.44 12.36 -6.06
C ASP A 55 -6.99 12.67 -4.66
N GLY A 56 -7.36 11.64 -3.89
CA GLY A 56 -7.75 11.76 -2.49
C GLY A 56 -6.59 12.26 -1.62
N LEU A 57 -5.45 11.56 -1.65
CA LEU A 57 -4.28 11.88 -0.84
C LEU A 57 -3.70 13.26 -1.13
N LYS A 58 -3.70 13.71 -2.40
CA LYS A 58 -3.27 15.08 -2.77
C LYS A 58 -4.12 16.17 -2.14
N ARG A 59 -5.37 15.88 -1.76
CA ARG A 59 -6.28 16.85 -1.16
C ARG A 59 -6.24 16.80 0.36
N GLN A 60 -6.29 15.61 0.91
CA GLN A 60 -6.22 15.39 2.34
C GLN A 60 -5.67 14.01 2.62
N TYR A 61 -4.86 13.94 3.67
CA TYR A 61 -4.40 12.67 4.19
C TYR A 61 -5.55 11.95 4.92
N ASP A 62 -5.71 10.66 4.62
CA ASP A 62 -6.60 9.75 5.34
C ASP A 62 -6.04 8.33 5.25
N ASP A 63 -5.87 7.67 6.39
CA ASP A 63 -5.31 6.32 6.47
C ASP A 63 -6.08 5.33 5.57
N ARG A 64 -7.40 5.51 5.42
CA ARG A 64 -8.25 4.62 4.61
C ARG A 64 -7.92 4.68 3.13
N LEU A 65 -7.31 5.75 2.64
CA LEU A 65 -6.82 5.82 1.25
C LEU A 65 -5.46 5.12 1.10
N VAL A 66 -4.71 4.95 2.19
CA VAL A 66 -3.41 4.29 2.19
C VAL A 66 -3.58 2.76 2.25
N LEU A 67 -4.55 2.27 3.03
CA LEU A 67 -4.78 0.84 3.26
C LEU A 67 -4.97 -0.02 1.98
N PRO A 68 -5.63 0.44 0.91
CA PRO A 68 -5.81 -0.36 -0.30
C PRO A 68 -4.55 -0.44 -1.17
N ILE A 69 -3.58 0.46 -0.98
CA ILE A 69 -2.40 0.59 -1.87
C ILE A 69 -1.63 -0.73 -2.04
N PRO A 70 -1.32 -1.51 -0.98
CA PRO A 70 -0.62 -2.78 -1.13
C PRO A 70 -1.37 -3.83 -1.94
N ARG A 71 -2.64 -3.63 -2.31
CA ARG A 71 -3.40 -4.54 -3.19
C ARG A 71 -3.33 -4.13 -4.66
N LEU A 72 -2.88 -2.91 -4.98
CA LEU A 72 -2.75 -2.45 -6.36
C LEU A 72 -1.72 -3.28 -7.14
N ARG A 73 -2.06 -3.57 -8.39
CA ARG A 73 -1.15 -4.13 -9.41
C ARG A 73 -1.03 -3.12 -10.54
N THR A 74 -0.17 -2.11 -10.35
CA THR A 74 0.09 -1.07 -11.35
C THR A 74 1.42 -1.31 -12.06
N ASN A 75 1.51 -0.81 -13.29
CA ASN A 75 2.76 -0.70 -14.04
C ASN A 75 3.41 0.70 -13.91
N ASN A 76 2.78 1.65 -13.22
CA ASN A 76 3.25 3.04 -13.06
C ASN A 76 3.24 3.47 -11.59
N PRO A 77 4.09 2.85 -10.75
CA PRO A 77 4.12 3.10 -9.31
C PRO A 77 4.74 4.44 -8.92
N GLU A 78 5.53 5.05 -9.79
CA GLU A 78 6.35 6.21 -9.47
C GLU A 78 5.49 7.38 -9.00
N GLN A 79 4.30 7.55 -9.59
CA GLN A 79 3.37 8.58 -9.15
C GLN A 79 2.84 8.33 -7.74
N LEU A 80 2.51 7.08 -7.41
CA LEU A 80 1.99 6.71 -6.10
C LEU A 80 3.06 6.85 -5.03
N GLU A 81 4.27 6.36 -5.30
CA GLU A 81 5.42 6.48 -4.42
C GLU A 81 5.78 7.94 -4.16
N LYS A 82 5.76 8.79 -5.19
CA LYS A 82 5.97 10.24 -5.04
C LYS A 82 4.93 10.86 -4.11
N VAL A 83 3.67 10.46 -4.23
CA VAL A 83 2.59 10.93 -3.34
C VAL A 83 2.82 10.43 -1.92
N LEU A 84 3.15 9.16 -1.71
CA LEU A 84 3.45 8.62 -0.38
C LEU A 84 4.63 9.36 0.29
N ARG A 85 5.73 9.58 -0.43
CA ARG A 85 6.88 10.36 0.05
C ARG A 85 6.51 11.80 0.38
N GLN A 86 5.59 12.40 -0.38
CA GLN A 86 5.09 13.73 -0.06
C GLN A 86 4.23 13.71 1.21
N GLN A 87 3.34 12.72 1.38
CA GLN A 87 2.51 12.58 2.59
C GLN A 87 3.36 12.42 3.85
N ILE A 88 4.43 11.60 3.78
CA ILE A 88 5.40 11.43 4.87
C ILE A 88 6.00 12.78 5.28
N LYS A 89 6.39 13.61 4.31
CA LYS A 89 6.95 14.94 4.58
C LYS A 89 5.94 15.93 5.17
N THR A 90 4.67 15.87 4.77
CA THR A 90 3.67 16.88 5.13
C THR A 90 2.88 16.56 6.40
N VAL A 91 2.51 15.29 6.58
CA VAL A 91 1.68 14.84 7.70
C VAL A 91 2.54 14.36 8.87
N GLY A 92 3.84 14.17 8.62
CA GLY A 92 4.82 13.65 9.55
C GLY A 92 5.03 12.16 9.39
N ASP A 93 6.08 11.68 10.06
CA ASP A 93 6.41 10.27 10.10
C ASP A 93 5.27 9.48 10.74
N ARG A 94 4.65 8.60 9.94
CA ARG A 94 3.62 7.64 10.37
C ARG A 94 4.05 6.23 9.98
N PRO A 95 3.97 5.22 10.87
CA PRO A 95 4.36 3.86 10.53
C PRO A 95 3.65 3.35 9.28
N LEU A 96 2.33 3.51 9.19
CA LEU A 96 1.52 3.04 8.06
C LEU A 96 2.00 3.57 6.69
N LEU A 97 2.42 4.84 6.61
CA LEU A 97 2.92 5.41 5.36
C LEU A 97 4.25 4.78 4.94
N TRP A 98 5.16 4.58 5.89
CA TRP A 98 6.44 3.93 5.66
C TRP A 98 6.29 2.45 5.31
N SER A 99 5.46 1.70 6.04
CA SER A 99 5.13 0.30 5.74
C SER A 99 4.51 0.15 4.35
N THR A 100 3.61 1.07 3.97
CA THR A 100 2.95 1.05 2.66
C THR A 100 3.91 1.40 1.53
N LEU A 101 4.78 2.39 1.74
CA LEU A 101 5.84 2.73 0.79
C LEU A 101 6.80 1.55 0.60
N GLY A 102 7.22 0.88 1.68
CA GLY A 102 8.07 -0.31 1.62
C GLY A 102 7.43 -1.44 0.81
N GLN A 103 6.15 -1.75 1.06
CA GLN A 103 5.42 -2.76 0.29
C GLN A 103 5.27 -2.39 -1.20
N SER A 104 5.05 -1.11 -1.52
CA SER A 104 5.01 -0.63 -2.91
C SER A 104 6.35 -0.86 -3.60
N LEU A 105 7.46 -0.48 -2.96
CA LEU A 105 8.82 -0.64 -3.48
C LEU A 105 9.19 -2.10 -3.71
N MET A 106 8.83 -3.00 -2.77
CA MET A 106 9.03 -4.45 -2.93
C MET A 106 8.34 -5.01 -4.18
N LYS A 107 7.12 -4.56 -4.49
CA LYS A 107 6.39 -5.03 -5.67
C LYS A 107 7.10 -4.69 -6.99
N HIS A 108 7.93 -3.65 -6.97
CA HIS A 108 8.66 -3.18 -8.15
C HIS A 108 10.14 -3.53 -8.13
N GLY A 109 10.58 -4.31 -7.14
CA GLY A 109 11.96 -4.80 -7.05
C GLY A 109 12.95 -3.79 -6.47
N GLU A 110 12.47 -2.68 -5.93
CA GLU A 110 13.29 -1.64 -5.27
C GLU A 110 13.60 -2.07 -3.83
N TRP A 111 14.31 -3.20 -3.70
CA TRP A 111 14.52 -3.88 -2.42
C TRP A 111 15.30 -3.02 -1.42
N GLN A 112 16.31 -2.29 -1.87
CA GLN A 112 17.14 -1.45 -1.01
C GLN A 112 16.31 -0.35 -0.36
N GLU A 113 15.55 0.41 -1.13
CA GLU A 113 14.65 1.46 -0.67
C GLU A 113 13.54 0.90 0.21
N ALA A 114 13.03 -0.30 -0.12
CA ALA A 114 12.04 -0.97 0.71
C ALA A 114 12.58 -1.25 2.12
N THR A 115 13.83 -1.74 2.24
CA THR A 115 14.43 -1.96 3.57
C THR A 115 14.52 -0.68 4.39
N LEU A 116 14.86 0.45 3.76
CA LEU A 116 14.91 1.76 4.43
C LEU A 116 13.52 2.20 4.92
N ALA A 117 12.49 1.99 4.10
CA ALA A 117 11.12 2.31 4.46
C ALA A 117 10.62 1.47 5.64
N PHE A 118 10.83 0.14 5.63
CA PHE A 118 10.43 -0.71 6.76
C PHE A 118 11.20 -0.38 8.05
N ARG A 119 12.50 -0.11 7.96
CA ARG A 119 13.28 0.36 9.12
C ARG A 119 12.72 1.66 9.70
N ALA A 120 12.28 2.60 8.85
CA ALA A 120 11.66 3.83 9.28
C ALA A 120 10.29 3.60 9.97
N ALA A 121 9.49 2.64 9.49
CA ALA A 121 8.25 2.23 10.14
C ALA A 121 8.51 1.59 11.52
N LEU A 122 9.41 0.60 11.57
CA LEU A 122 9.75 -0.15 12.78
C LEU A 122 10.38 0.72 13.89
N LYS A 123 11.15 1.74 13.50
CA LYS A 123 11.70 2.73 14.45
C LYS A 123 10.60 3.47 15.22
N GLN A 124 9.45 3.68 14.59
CA GLN A 124 8.32 4.39 15.21
C GLN A 124 7.40 3.43 15.95
N ARG A 125 7.15 2.25 15.39
CA ARG A 125 6.31 1.23 15.99
C ARG A 125 6.80 -0.16 15.58
N PRO A 126 7.30 -0.97 16.52
CA PRO A 126 7.53 -2.39 16.26
C PRO A 126 6.25 -3.07 15.75
N ASP A 127 6.34 -3.79 14.63
CA ASP A 127 5.23 -4.47 13.99
C ASP A 127 5.72 -5.77 13.36
N ALA A 128 5.03 -6.88 13.64
CA ALA A 128 5.47 -8.21 13.21
C ALA A 128 5.45 -8.37 11.68
N TYR A 129 4.51 -7.71 10.98
CA TYR A 129 4.44 -7.75 9.52
C TYR A 129 5.57 -6.94 8.90
N ASP A 130 5.88 -5.76 9.44
CA ASP A 130 6.99 -4.95 8.93
C ASP A 130 8.35 -5.64 9.14
N TYR A 131 8.53 -6.40 10.24
CA TYR A 131 9.70 -7.27 10.42
C TYR A 131 9.78 -8.37 9.36
N ALA A 132 8.65 -9.03 9.06
CA ALA A 132 8.60 -10.07 8.03
C ALA A 132 8.91 -9.51 6.65
N TRP A 133 8.32 -8.37 6.28
CA TRP A 133 8.59 -7.73 4.99
C TRP A 133 10.04 -7.24 4.86
N LEU A 134 10.60 -6.69 5.93
CA LEU A 134 12.02 -6.32 5.96
C LEU A 134 12.92 -7.53 5.76
N ALA A 135 12.63 -8.65 6.42
CA ALA A 135 13.41 -9.88 6.22
C ALA A 135 13.35 -10.39 4.78
N ASP A 136 12.17 -10.38 4.16
CA ASP A 136 12.01 -10.81 2.77
C ASP A 136 12.73 -9.88 1.78
N ALA A 137 12.75 -8.58 2.03
CA ALA A 137 13.53 -7.63 1.24
C ALA A 137 15.05 -7.85 1.42
N LEU A 138 15.52 -8.15 2.64
CA LEU A 138 16.93 -8.44 2.92
C LEU A 138 17.40 -9.74 2.26
N ASP A 139 16.56 -10.77 2.19
CA ASP A 139 16.86 -12.00 1.45
C ASP A 139 17.06 -11.75 -0.04
N ARG A 140 16.25 -10.86 -0.64
CA ARG A 140 16.40 -10.43 -2.04
C ARG A 140 17.70 -9.66 -2.29
N LEU A 141 18.23 -9.02 -1.25
CA LEU A 141 19.52 -8.33 -1.27
C LEU A 141 20.70 -9.25 -0.88
N HIS A 142 20.45 -10.55 -0.70
CA HIS A 142 21.46 -11.53 -0.26
C HIS A 142 22.08 -11.20 1.10
N GLN A 143 21.29 -10.69 2.04
CA GLN A 143 21.69 -10.39 3.42
C GLN A 143 20.99 -11.33 4.44
N PRO A 144 21.25 -12.65 4.40
CA PRO A 144 20.49 -13.65 5.15
C PRO A 144 20.65 -13.54 6.67
N GLU A 145 21.79 -13.06 7.15
CA GLU A 145 22.04 -12.89 8.59
C GLU A 145 21.15 -11.81 9.20
N GLU A 146 21.04 -10.65 8.53
CA GLU A 146 20.12 -9.58 8.94
C GLU A 146 18.66 -10.02 8.79
N ALA A 147 18.32 -10.75 7.72
CA ALA A 147 16.97 -11.28 7.53
C ALA A 147 16.57 -12.24 8.67
N ALA A 148 17.47 -13.14 9.08
CA ALA A 148 17.25 -14.06 10.20
C ALA A 148 17.04 -13.31 11.52
N ALA A 149 17.81 -12.23 11.76
CA ALA A 149 17.62 -11.37 12.92
C ALA A 149 16.22 -10.72 12.92
N MET A 150 15.77 -10.16 11.80
CA MET A 150 14.45 -9.54 11.68
C MET A 150 13.30 -10.54 11.88
N ARG A 151 13.42 -11.77 11.36
CA ARG A 151 12.44 -12.83 11.61
C ARG A 151 12.35 -13.21 13.09
N ARG A 152 13.50 -13.33 13.75
CA ARG A 152 13.56 -13.62 15.19
C ARG A 152 12.89 -12.50 16.00
N ASP A 153 13.21 -11.25 15.70
CA ASP A 153 12.65 -10.10 16.41
C ASP A 153 11.12 -10.00 16.21
N GLY A 154 10.65 -10.21 14.98
CA GLY A 154 9.21 -10.29 14.66
C GLY A 154 8.50 -11.45 15.38
N LEU A 155 9.12 -12.63 15.47
CA LEU A 155 8.58 -13.77 16.21
C LEU A 155 8.51 -13.49 17.71
N MET A 156 9.56 -12.90 18.29
CA MET A 156 9.55 -12.55 19.71
C MET A 156 8.45 -11.54 20.05
N LEU A 157 8.18 -10.58 19.16
CA LEU A 157 7.10 -9.62 19.33
C LEU A 157 5.71 -10.29 19.37
N THR A 158 5.46 -11.29 18.52
CA THR A 158 4.16 -12.00 18.52
C THR A 158 3.97 -12.87 19.76
N LEU A 159 5.05 -13.51 20.25
CA LEU A 159 5.02 -14.30 21.47
C LEU A 159 4.81 -13.45 22.73
N GLN A 160 5.39 -12.25 22.80
CA GLN A 160 5.17 -11.32 23.91
C GLN A 160 3.72 -10.82 23.96
N ASN A 161 3.10 -10.63 22.81
CA ASN A 161 1.70 -10.18 22.72
C ASN A 161 0.68 -11.31 22.97
N ASN A 162 1.12 -12.58 22.92
CA ASN A 162 0.32 -13.77 23.20
C ASN A 162 1.08 -14.70 24.17
N PRO A 163 1.19 -14.35 25.47
CA PRO A 163 1.88 -15.20 26.42
C PRO A 163 1.20 -16.58 26.48
N PRO A 164 1.97 -17.68 26.56
CA PRO A 164 1.40 -19.00 26.79
C PRO A 164 0.58 -18.99 28.09
N GLN A 165 -0.68 -19.43 28.01
CA GLN A 165 -1.59 -19.57 29.16
C GLN A 165 -1.13 -20.68 30.11
#